data_AF-A0A2W5WPB2-F1
#
_entry.id   AF-A0A2W5WPB2-F1
#
_cell.length_a   1.000
_cell.length_b   1.000
_cell.length_c   1.000
_cell.angle_alpha   90.00
_cell.angle_beta   90.00
_cell.angle_gamma   90.00
#
_symmetry.space_group_name_H-M   'P 1'
#
loop_
_entity.id
_entity.type
_entity.pdbx_description
1 polymer ?
#
loop_
_entity_poly.entity_id
_entity_poly.type
_entity_poly.pdbx_seq_one_letter_code
_entity_poly.pdbx_strand_id
1 'polypeptide(L)'
;MQEDRSALEVERAELAEERARLEAASAELTEREAAVVAAEADLKSRDERLRTSEAAAAQRESDLAGVQASLDARQSELDGRQAELDSRTAEVAAREAAVRQASASGGSRSSGSGGSSDAAPAPAPAPAPAPAAEPAPPSSGNVFYQNCAAARAAGAAPVLRGEPGYRPALDRDGDGIGCE
;
A
#
# COMPACT_ATOMS: atom_id res chain seq x y z
N MET A 1 -49.57 79.52 2.13
CA MET A 1 -49.52 79.17 3.57
C MET A 1 -50.05 77.77 3.86
N GLN A 2 -51.31 77.44 3.53
CA GLN A 2 -51.85 76.09 3.82
C GLN A 2 -51.27 75.02 2.88
N GLU A 3 -51.12 75.33 1.59
CA GLU A 3 -50.52 74.43 0.59
C GLU A 3 -49.01 74.21 0.86
N ASP A 4 -48.28 75.27 1.22
CA ASP A 4 -46.86 75.17 1.59
C ASP A 4 -46.65 74.29 2.83
N ARG A 5 -47.57 74.34 3.80
CA ARG A 5 -47.53 73.49 4.99
C ARG A 5 -47.75 72.02 4.64
N SER A 6 -48.68 71.70 3.73
CA SER A 6 -48.89 70.33 3.27
C SER A 6 -47.71 69.78 2.48
N ALA A 7 -47.04 70.59 1.66
CA ALA A 7 -45.85 70.17 0.92
C ALA A 7 -44.69 69.81 1.87
N LEU A 8 -44.46 70.63 2.90
CA LEU A 8 -43.44 70.36 3.94
C LEU A 8 -43.75 69.11 4.76
N GLU A 9 -45.02 68.76 4.98
CA GLU A 9 -45.42 67.54 5.68
C GLU A 9 -45.12 66.29 4.84
N VAL A 10 -45.32 66.34 3.52
CA VAL A 10 -44.94 65.25 2.60
C VAL A 10 -43.43 65.07 2.55
N GLU A 11 -42.67 66.15 2.38
CA GLU A 11 -41.20 66.09 2.34
C GLU A 11 -40.63 65.53 3.66
N ARG A 12 -41.21 65.90 4.80
CA ARG A 12 -40.83 65.32 6.11
C ARG A 12 -41.14 63.83 6.22
N ALA A 13 -42.23 63.36 5.60
CA ALA A 13 -42.58 61.95 5.59
C ALA A 13 -41.61 61.14 4.70
N GLU A 14 -41.27 61.66 3.52
CA GLU A 14 -40.29 61.05 2.61
C GLU A 14 -38.91 60.97 3.27
N LEU A 15 -38.44 62.05 3.89
CA LEU A 15 -37.18 62.07 4.65
C LEU A 15 -37.19 61.09 5.83
N ALA A 16 -38.33 60.91 6.49
CA ALA A 16 -38.45 59.93 7.57
C ALA A 16 -38.33 58.49 7.05
N GLU A 17 -38.93 58.20 5.88
CA GLU A 17 -38.83 56.89 5.24
C GLU A 17 -37.41 56.61 4.75
N GLU A 18 -36.75 57.60 4.12
CA GLU A 18 -35.35 57.50 3.71
C GLU A 18 -34.42 57.28 4.90
N ARG A 19 -34.63 58.02 6.00
CA ARG A 19 -33.89 57.81 7.25
C ARG A 19 -34.08 56.39 7.79
N ALA A 20 -35.30 55.86 7.78
CA ALA A 20 -35.57 54.50 8.24
C ALA A 20 -34.86 53.44 7.35
N ARG A 21 -34.82 53.65 6.04
CA ARG A 21 -34.08 52.79 5.10
C ARG A 21 -32.57 52.85 5.35
N LEU A 22 -32.01 54.03 5.58
CA LEU A 22 -30.59 54.20 5.90
C LEU A 22 -30.24 53.55 7.24
N GLU A 23 -31.09 53.66 8.25
CA GLU A 23 -30.89 52.99 9.54
C GLU A 23 -30.91 51.46 9.37
N ALA A 24 -31.84 50.91 8.59
CA ALA A 24 -31.88 49.48 8.28
C ALA A 24 -30.63 49.01 7.50
N ALA A 25 -30.21 49.76 6.48
CA ALA A 25 -29.00 49.46 5.72
C ALA A 25 -27.73 49.52 6.59
N SER A 26 -27.67 50.46 7.54
CA SER A 26 -26.56 50.55 8.49
C SER A 26 -26.51 49.33 9.41
N ALA A 27 -27.67 48.84 9.87
CA ALA A 27 -27.74 47.62 10.67
C ALA A 27 -27.26 46.40 9.89
N GLU A 28 -27.70 46.23 8.64
CA GLU A 28 -27.20 45.14 7.77
C GLU A 28 -25.69 45.23 7.53
N LEU A 29 -25.15 46.44 7.35
CA LEU A 29 -23.71 46.61 7.18
C LEU A 29 -22.94 46.18 8.44
N THR A 30 -23.43 46.55 9.63
CA THR A 30 -22.78 46.12 10.89
C THR A 30 -22.82 44.60 11.07
N GLU A 31 -23.90 43.94 10.64
CA GLU A 31 -24.00 42.48 10.68
C GLU A 31 -23.00 41.84 9.70
N ARG A 32 -22.89 42.39 8.48
CA ARG A 32 -21.89 41.93 7.49
C ARG A 32 -20.46 42.14 7.97
N GLU A 33 -20.16 43.27 8.59
CA GLU A 33 -18.85 43.55 9.17
C GLU A 33 -18.51 42.54 10.27
N ALA A 34 -19.46 42.24 11.16
CA ALA A 34 -19.28 41.22 12.18
C ALA A 34 -19.05 39.82 11.56
N ALA A 35 -19.77 39.48 10.50
CA ALA A 35 -19.59 38.21 9.79
C ALA A 35 -18.21 38.09 9.12
N VAL A 36 -17.69 39.18 8.53
CA VAL A 36 -16.34 39.21 7.95
C VAL A 36 -15.29 39.01 9.02
N VAL A 37 -15.40 39.69 10.17
CA VAL A 37 -14.47 39.52 11.30
C VAL A 37 -14.49 38.07 11.82
N ALA A 38 -15.67 37.44 11.90
CA ALA A 38 -15.78 36.03 12.27
C ALA A 38 -15.10 35.12 11.23
N ALA A 39 -15.31 35.36 9.94
CA ALA A 39 -14.69 34.60 8.87
C ALA A 39 -13.15 34.73 8.88
N GLU A 40 -12.62 35.92 9.18
CA GLU A 40 -11.17 36.12 9.33
C GLU A 40 -10.59 35.34 10.51
N ALA A 41 -11.31 35.26 11.63
CA ALA A 41 -10.90 34.45 12.78
C ALA A 41 -10.88 32.95 12.42
N ASP A 42 -11.89 32.47 11.69
CA ASP A 42 -11.96 31.10 11.21
C ASP A 42 -10.80 30.77 10.24
N LEU A 43 -10.46 31.70 9.35
CA LEU A 43 -9.31 31.54 8.44
C LEU A 43 -8.00 31.45 9.21
N LYS A 44 -7.78 32.29 10.23
CA LYS A 44 -6.60 32.20 11.10
C LYS A 44 -6.51 30.83 11.80
N SER A 45 -7.63 30.32 12.31
CA SER A 45 -7.68 28.98 12.91
C SER A 45 -7.43 27.85 11.90
N ARG A 46 -7.90 28.00 10.65
CA ARG A 46 -7.60 27.05 9.56
C ARG A 46 -6.12 27.08 9.19
N ASP A 47 -5.50 28.25 9.10
CA ASP A 47 -4.08 28.39 8.82
C ASP A 47 -3.21 27.72 9.88
N GLU A 48 -3.54 27.87 11.16
CA GLU A 48 -2.84 27.18 12.26
C GLU A 48 -2.97 25.66 12.17
N ARG A 49 -4.15 25.15 11.84
CA ARG A 49 -4.37 23.71 11.59
C ARG A 49 -3.56 23.22 10.40
N LEU A 50 -3.51 23.99 9.31
CA LEU A 50 -2.72 23.65 8.12
C LEU A 50 -1.24 23.58 8.47
N ARG A 51 -0.67 24.60 9.14
CA ARG A 51 0.73 24.57 9.59
C ARG A 51 1.05 23.36 10.45
N THR A 52 0.13 23.00 11.36
CA THR A 52 0.29 21.80 12.21
C THR A 52 0.26 20.53 11.36
N SER A 53 -0.64 20.45 10.38
CA SER A 53 -0.74 19.29 9.48
C SER A 53 0.48 19.14 8.57
N GLU A 54 1.03 20.24 8.07
CA GLU A 54 2.24 20.28 7.25
C GLU A 54 3.47 19.83 8.04
N ALA A 55 3.62 20.32 9.27
CA ALA A 55 4.69 19.86 10.17
C ALA A 55 4.57 18.35 10.45
N ALA A 56 3.36 17.84 10.65
CA ALA A 56 3.13 16.42 10.84
C ALA A 56 3.38 15.60 9.56
N ALA A 57 3.16 16.17 8.37
CA ALA A 57 3.50 15.51 7.10
C ALA A 57 5.02 15.42 6.91
N ALA A 58 5.74 16.51 7.17
CA ALA A 58 7.20 16.53 7.12
C ALA A 58 7.84 15.52 8.10
N GLN A 59 7.28 15.39 9.31
CA GLN A 59 7.73 14.38 10.27
C GLN A 59 7.52 12.95 9.73
N ARG A 60 6.34 12.66 9.17
CA ARG A 60 6.07 11.34 8.57
C ARG A 60 7.01 11.01 7.41
N GLU A 61 7.37 12.01 6.60
CA GLU A 61 8.34 11.83 5.52
C GLU A 61 9.73 11.45 6.07
N SER A 62 10.18 12.14 7.12
CA SER A 62 11.41 11.80 7.83
C SER A 62 11.35 10.38 8.43
N ASP A 63 10.24 10.00 9.04
CA ASP A 63 10.05 8.67 9.62
C ASP A 63 10.09 7.58 8.54
N LEU A 64 9.44 7.81 7.39
CA LEU A 64 9.47 6.89 6.24
C LEU A 64 10.87 6.74 5.67
N ALA A 65 11.64 7.83 5.58
CA ALA A 65 13.04 7.76 5.17
C ALA A 65 13.88 6.92 6.15
N GLY A 66 13.64 7.04 7.46
CA GLY A 66 14.27 6.21 8.48
C GLY A 66 13.90 4.73 8.39
N VAL A 67 12.62 4.43 8.10
CA VAL A 67 12.16 3.06 7.85
C VAL A 67 12.81 2.49 6.59
N GLN A 68 12.89 3.26 5.51
CA GLN A 68 13.53 2.83 4.27
C GLN A 68 15.00 2.47 4.50
N ALA A 69 15.76 3.33 5.18
CA ALA A 69 17.15 3.05 5.53
C ALA A 69 17.31 1.76 6.36
N SER A 70 16.36 1.49 7.27
CA SER A 70 16.34 0.27 8.07
C SER A 70 16.04 -0.98 7.22
N LEU A 71 15.20 -0.86 6.20
CA LEU A 71 14.92 -1.94 5.25
C LEU A 71 16.13 -2.23 4.36
N ASP A 72 16.80 -1.21 3.84
CA ASP A 72 17.99 -1.35 3.00
C ASP A 72 19.15 -2.01 3.77
N ALA A 73 19.31 -1.65 5.06
CA ALA A 73 20.28 -2.29 5.95
C ALA A 73 19.96 -3.79 6.17
N ARG A 74 18.69 -4.12 6.42
CA ARG A 74 18.25 -5.52 6.57
C ARG A 74 18.41 -6.32 5.29
N GLN A 75 18.14 -5.71 4.14
CA GLN A 75 18.33 -6.34 2.85
C GLN A 75 19.81 -6.70 2.64
N SER A 76 20.72 -5.77 2.94
CA SER A 76 22.17 -6.02 2.86
C SER A 76 22.62 -7.14 3.81
N GLU A 77 22.04 -7.22 5.02
CA GLU A 77 22.31 -8.30 5.98
C GLU A 77 21.81 -9.66 5.47
N LEU A 78 20.62 -9.70 4.85
CA LEU A 78 20.08 -10.92 4.23
C LEU A 78 20.91 -11.37 3.05
N ASP A 79 21.36 -10.45 2.18
CA ASP A 79 22.21 -10.76 1.04
C ASP A 79 23.57 -11.32 1.51
N GLY A 80 24.15 -10.74 2.57
CA GLY A 80 25.36 -11.25 3.20
C GLY A 80 25.19 -12.66 3.80
N ARG A 81 24.07 -12.90 4.49
CA ARG A 81 23.73 -14.24 5.01
C ARG A 81 23.52 -15.26 3.90
N GLN A 82 22.88 -14.86 2.80
CA GLN A 82 22.66 -15.73 1.65
C GLN A 82 23.99 -16.17 1.03
N ALA A 83 24.92 -15.23 0.83
CA ALA A 83 26.27 -15.55 0.34
C ALA A 83 27.03 -16.50 1.28
N GLU A 84 26.87 -16.34 2.60
CA GLU A 84 27.47 -17.26 3.58
C GLU A 84 26.86 -18.67 3.48
N LEU A 85 25.53 -18.78 3.35
CA LEU A 85 24.85 -20.06 3.16
C LEU A 85 25.26 -20.74 1.86
N ASP A 86 25.41 -20.00 0.77
CA ASP A 86 25.87 -20.53 -0.52
C ASP A 86 27.30 -21.08 -0.40
N SER A 87 28.19 -20.34 0.27
CA SER A 87 29.57 -20.79 0.55
C SER A 87 29.59 -22.07 1.38
N ARG A 88 28.85 -22.12 2.49
CA ARG A 88 28.74 -23.32 3.33
C ARG A 88 28.16 -24.51 2.58
N THR A 89 27.18 -24.27 1.70
CA THR A 89 26.58 -25.32 0.86
C THR A 89 27.61 -25.89 -0.11
N ALA A 90 28.41 -25.04 -0.75
CA ALA A 90 29.52 -25.47 -1.61
C ALA A 90 30.58 -26.27 -0.83
N GLU A 91 30.93 -25.84 0.39
CA GLU A 91 31.87 -26.56 1.26
C GLU A 91 31.35 -27.95 1.65
N VAL A 92 30.07 -28.06 2.04
CA VAL A 92 29.44 -29.35 2.37
C VAL A 92 29.43 -30.27 1.15
N ALA A 93 29.02 -29.76 -0.02
CA ALA A 93 29.04 -30.55 -1.26
C ALA A 93 30.45 -31.05 -1.63
N ALA A 94 31.48 -30.22 -1.42
CA ALA A 94 32.88 -30.62 -1.62
C ALA A 94 33.33 -31.69 -0.63
N ARG A 95 32.97 -31.57 0.66
CA ARG A 95 33.25 -32.57 1.69
C ARG A 95 32.57 -33.91 1.38
N GLU A 96 31.31 -33.88 0.96
CA GLU A 96 30.57 -35.07 0.57
C GLU A 96 31.17 -35.76 -0.66
N ALA A 97 31.62 -34.99 -1.66
CA ALA A 97 32.34 -35.52 -2.81
C ALA A 97 33.65 -36.20 -2.42
N ALA A 98 34.42 -35.59 -1.51
CA ALA A 98 35.66 -36.16 -0.99
C ALA A 98 35.42 -37.46 -0.21
N VAL A 99 34.39 -37.50 0.65
CA VAL A 99 34.00 -38.72 1.38
C VAL A 99 33.60 -39.83 0.40
N ARG A 100 32.79 -39.53 -0.62
CA ARG A 100 32.41 -40.51 -1.66
C ARG A 100 33.62 -41.07 -2.39
N GLN A 101 34.60 -40.23 -2.75
CA GLN A 101 35.82 -40.67 -3.41
C GLN A 101 36.71 -41.53 -2.50
N ALA A 102 36.82 -41.18 -1.22
CA ALA A 102 37.55 -41.96 -0.23
C ALA A 102 36.91 -43.35 -0.01
N SER A 103 35.58 -43.43 0.09
CA SER A 103 34.85 -44.70 0.21
C SER A 103 35.03 -45.59 -1.03
N ALA A 104 35.00 -45.03 -2.24
CA ALA A 104 35.25 -45.77 -3.48
C ALA A 104 36.69 -46.32 -3.54
N SER A 105 37.67 -45.56 -3.04
CA SER A 105 39.08 -45.96 -3.02
C SER A 105 39.39 -46.99 -1.93
N GLY A 106 38.62 -46.98 -0.82
CA GLY A 106 38.73 -47.95 0.27
C GLY A 106 38.16 -49.34 -0.07
N GLY A 107 37.12 -49.42 -0.91
CA GLY A 107 36.57 -50.70 -1.39
C GLY A 107 37.45 -51.42 -2.42
N SER A 108 38.38 -50.70 -3.06
CA SER A 108 39.22 -51.25 -4.14
C SER A 108 40.46 -52.01 -3.64
N ARG A 109 40.73 -52.03 -2.33
CA ARG A 109 41.86 -52.81 -1.76
C ARG A 109 41.52 -54.27 -1.46
N SER A 110 40.31 -54.72 -1.78
CA SER A 110 39.87 -56.11 -1.66
C SER A 110 39.15 -56.61 -2.93
N SER A 111 39.82 -56.55 -4.08
CA SER A 111 39.56 -57.51 -5.16
C SER A 111 40.80 -57.64 -6.03
N GLY A 112 41.43 -58.81 -5.94
CA GLY A 112 42.48 -59.21 -6.85
C GLY A 112 41.96 -59.46 -8.27
N SER A 113 42.94 -59.67 -9.15
CA SER A 113 42.84 -60.28 -10.48
C SER A 113 41.49 -60.82 -10.90
N GLY A 114 40.96 -60.25 -11.98
CA GLY A 114 39.85 -60.80 -12.73
C GLY A 114 39.56 -59.93 -13.94
N GLY A 115 40.31 -60.13 -15.01
CA GLY A 115 39.98 -59.55 -16.31
C GLY A 115 38.69 -60.14 -16.85
N SER A 116 37.86 -59.29 -17.44
CA SER A 116 37.13 -59.55 -18.67
C SER A 116 36.56 -58.23 -19.16
N SER A 117 36.92 -57.89 -20.40
CA SER A 117 36.16 -56.92 -21.20
C SER A 117 34.74 -57.46 -21.34
N ASP A 118 33.77 -56.70 -20.89
CA ASP A 118 32.39 -56.81 -21.36
C ASP A 118 31.97 -55.44 -21.89
N ALA A 119 31.26 -55.50 -23.01
CA ALA A 119 31.06 -54.40 -23.93
C ALA A 119 30.22 -53.27 -23.32
N ALA A 120 30.58 -52.03 -23.67
CA ALA A 120 29.73 -50.88 -23.43
C ALA A 120 28.35 -51.08 -24.11
N PRO A 121 27.22 -51.01 -23.38
CA PRO A 121 25.93 -50.89 -24.04
C PRO A 121 25.87 -49.50 -24.71
N ALA A 122 25.47 -49.49 -25.97
CA ALA A 122 25.20 -48.26 -26.70
C ALA A 122 24.16 -47.40 -25.93
N PRO A 123 24.35 -46.08 -25.83
CA PRO A 123 23.38 -45.21 -25.17
C PRO A 123 22.05 -45.27 -25.93
N ALA A 124 20.96 -45.53 -25.19
CA ALA A 124 19.61 -45.43 -25.71
C ALA A 124 19.36 -44.00 -26.26
N PRO A 125 18.58 -43.84 -27.34
CA PRO A 125 18.24 -42.53 -27.87
C PRO A 125 17.52 -41.70 -26.81
N ALA A 126 17.92 -40.43 -26.69
CA ALA A 126 17.30 -39.47 -25.78
C ALA A 126 15.78 -39.37 -26.06
N PRO A 127 14.93 -39.29 -25.02
CA PRO A 127 13.52 -39.02 -25.22
C PRO A 127 13.34 -37.67 -25.92
N ALA A 128 12.40 -37.61 -26.87
CA ALA A 128 12.00 -36.37 -27.52
C ALA A 128 11.61 -35.32 -26.46
N PRO A 129 11.90 -34.03 -26.69
CA PRO A 129 11.54 -32.98 -25.74
C PRO A 129 10.03 -33.00 -25.52
N ALA A 130 9.62 -33.15 -24.26
CA ALA A 130 8.25 -32.91 -23.86
C ALA A 130 7.86 -31.47 -24.22
N PRO A 131 6.61 -31.21 -24.65
CA PRO A 131 6.15 -29.84 -24.88
C PRO A 131 6.42 -29.00 -23.63
N ALA A 132 6.91 -27.77 -23.86
CA ALA A 132 7.18 -26.81 -22.80
C ALA A 132 5.95 -26.71 -21.89
N ALA A 133 6.18 -26.85 -20.58
CA ALA A 133 5.16 -26.59 -19.59
C ALA A 133 4.61 -25.18 -19.84
N GLU A 134 3.30 -25.10 -20.03
CA GLU A 134 2.55 -23.85 -19.96
C GLU A 134 2.90 -23.17 -18.62
N PRO A 135 3.05 -21.83 -18.59
CA PRO A 135 3.39 -21.13 -17.35
C PRO A 135 2.44 -21.57 -16.24
N ALA A 136 2.98 -22.07 -15.13
CA ALA A 136 2.17 -22.33 -13.96
C ALA A 136 1.42 -21.03 -13.60
N PRO A 137 0.10 -21.08 -13.34
CA PRO A 137 -0.61 -19.90 -12.90
C PRO A 137 0.12 -19.33 -11.66
N PRO A 138 0.23 -18.00 -11.54
CA PRO A 138 0.93 -17.40 -10.42
C PRO A 138 0.39 -18.00 -9.13
N SER A 139 1.27 -18.60 -8.34
CA SER A 139 0.91 -19.17 -7.05
C SER A 139 0.10 -18.12 -6.30
N SER A 140 -1.10 -18.51 -5.86
CA SER A 140 -2.02 -17.68 -5.10
C SER A 140 -1.22 -16.98 -4.00
N GLY A 141 -0.83 -15.73 -4.25
CA GLY A 141 -0.07 -14.96 -3.29
C GLY A 141 -0.87 -14.93 -2.00
N ASN A 142 -0.21 -14.94 -0.85
CA ASN A 142 -0.83 -14.84 0.46
C ASN A 142 -1.46 -13.45 0.66
N VAL A 143 -2.43 -13.09 -0.18
CA VAL A 143 -3.24 -11.91 -0.07
C VAL A 143 -4.17 -12.14 1.11
N PHE A 144 -4.13 -11.26 2.09
CA PHE A 144 -4.94 -11.33 3.31
C PHE A 144 -5.70 -10.02 3.46
N TYR A 145 -7.02 -10.08 3.41
CA TYR A 145 -7.87 -8.97 3.78
C TYR A 145 -8.42 -9.20 5.18
N GLN A 146 -8.21 -8.22 6.07
CA GLN A 146 -8.71 -8.28 7.45
C GLN A 146 -10.24 -8.21 7.52
N ASN A 147 -10.85 -7.45 6.61
CA ASN A 147 -12.29 -7.26 6.49
C ASN A 147 -12.66 -6.76 5.08
N CYS A 148 -13.95 -6.66 4.81
CA CYS A 148 -14.45 -6.21 3.51
C CYS A 148 -14.15 -4.75 3.17
N ALA A 149 -13.91 -3.90 4.17
CA ALA A 149 -13.46 -2.53 3.91
C ALA A 149 -12.04 -2.52 3.34
N ALA A 150 -11.14 -3.37 3.86
CA ALA A 150 -9.79 -3.53 3.34
C ALA A 150 -9.79 -4.12 1.92
N ALA A 151 -10.65 -5.11 1.64
CA ALA A 151 -10.79 -5.68 0.31
C ALA A 151 -11.32 -4.65 -0.71
N ARG A 152 -12.33 -3.84 -0.34
CA ARG A 152 -12.85 -2.74 -1.18
C ARG A 152 -11.83 -1.62 -1.39
N ALA A 153 -11.10 -1.22 -0.35
CA ALA A 153 -10.06 -0.21 -0.45
C ALA A 153 -8.91 -0.65 -1.38
N ALA A 154 -8.64 -1.96 -1.43
CA ALA A 154 -7.68 -2.56 -2.34
C ALA A 154 -8.24 -2.80 -3.76
N GLY A 155 -9.51 -2.47 -4.03
CA GLY A 155 -10.16 -2.71 -5.33
C GLY A 155 -10.39 -4.19 -5.66
N ALA A 156 -10.35 -5.07 -4.66
CA ALA A 156 -10.44 -6.52 -4.84
C ALA A 156 -11.84 -7.10 -4.57
N ALA A 157 -12.80 -6.26 -4.15
CA ALA A 157 -14.17 -6.70 -3.93
C ALA A 157 -15.01 -6.56 -5.21
N PRO A 158 -15.89 -7.54 -5.53
CA PRO A 158 -16.18 -8.78 -4.79
C PRO A 158 -15.05 -9.81 -4.92
N VAL A 159 -14.74 -10.51 -3.82
CA VAL A 159 -13.67 -11.52 -3.76
C VAL A 159 -14.29 -12.90 -3.92
N LEU A 160 -13.98 -13.63 -5.00
CA LEU A 160 -14.60 -14.91 -5.31
C LEU A 160 -13.85 -16.10 -4.70
N ARG A 161 -14.56 -17.19 -4.41
CA ARG A 161 -13.96 -18.45 -3.94
C ARG A 161 -12.92 -18.96 -4.94
N GLY A 162 -11.68 -19.05 -4.47
CA GLY A 162 -10.52 -19.46 -5.29
C GLY A 162 -9.62 -18.30 -5.70
N GLU A 163 -10.06 -17.05 -5.54
CA GLU A 163 -9.21 -15.88 -5.74
C GLU A 163 -8.27 -15.67 -4.54
N PRO A 164 -7.05 -15.15 -4.79
CA PRO A 164 -6.14 -14.73 -3.73
C PRO A 164 -6.83 -13.72 -2.80
N GLY A 165 -6.96 -14.08 -1.52
CA GLY A 165 -7.61 -13.23 -0.52
C GLY A 165 -9.02 -13.66 -0.11
N TYR A 166 -9.65 -14.61 -0.82
CA TYR A 166 -10.92 -15.17 -0.38
C TYR A 166 -10.77 -15.94 0.94
N ARG A 167 -11.72 -15.73 1.83
CA ARG A 167 -11.86 -16.52 3.07
C ARG A 167 -13.33 -16.58 3.46
N PRO A 168 -13.78 -17.69 4.09
CA PRO A 168 -15.15 -17.81 4.60
C PRO A 168 -15.57 -16.71 5.58
N ALA A 169 -14.61 -16.04 6.24
CA ALA A 169 -14.90 -14.93 7.15
C ALA A 169 -15.30 -13.61 6.44
N LEU A 170 -15.07 -13.49 5.13
CA LEU A 170 -15.48 -12.35 4.31
C LEU A 170 -16.82 -12.59 3.59
N ASP A 171 -17.26 -13.84 3.57
CA ASP A 171 -18.44 -14.37 2.90
C ASP A 171 -19.50 -14.63 3.98
N ARG A 172 -20.39 -13.65 4.19
CA ARG A 172 -21.29 -13.63 5.35
C ARG A 172 -22.38 -14.68 5.25
N ASP A 173 -22.81 -15.02 4.04
CA ASP A 173 -23.89 -15.96 3.77
C ASP A 173 -23.40 -17.33 3.24
N GLY A 174 -22.12 -17.43 2.85
CA GLY A 174 -21.43 -18.66 2.50
C GLY A 174 -21.59 -19.07 1.03
N ASP A 175 -22.04 -18.16 0.18
CA ASP A 175 -22.41 -18.45 -1.21
C ASP A 175 -21.18 -18.59 -2.15
N GLY A 176 -20.00 -18.16 -1.68
CA GLY A 176 -18.77 -18.15 -2.46
C GLY A 176 -18.32 -16.76 -2.93
N ILE A 177 -19.04 -15.69 -2.56
CA ILE A 177 -18.76 -14.31 -2.94
C ILE A 177 -18.50 -13.49 -1.67
N GLY A 178 -17.22 -13.23 -1.40
CA GLY A 178 -16.81 -12.38 -0.29
C GLY A 178 -17.04 -10.90 -0.59
N CYS A 179 -17.55 -10.17 0.40
CA CYS A 179 -17.65 -8.71 0.39
C CYS A 179 -18.59 -8.09 -0.66
N GLU A 180 -19.72 -8.74 -0.90
CA GLU A 180 -20.93 -8.11 -1.45
C GLU A 180 -21.47 -6.94 -0.59
#